data_AF-A0ABD3UTS8-F1
#
_entry.id   AF-A0ABD3UTS8-F1
#
_cell.length_a   1.000
_cell.length_b   1.000
_cell.length_c   1.000
_cell.angle_alpha   90.00
_cell.angle_beta   90.00
_cell.angle_gamma   90.00
#
_symmetry.space_group_name_H-M   'P 1'
#
loop_
_entity.id
_entity.type
_entity.pdbx_description
1 polymer ?
#
loop_
_entity_poly.entity_id
_entity_poly.type
_entity_poly.pdbx_seq_one_letter_code
_entity_poly.pdbx_strand_id
1 'polypeptide(L)'
;MHINNHVNFEDCIAEPDGVRSIDCVWRNSYRCFTCGKNCMYKFLTTLCGICIALCWGCDFACTAFDHIWCLTPYLRKYAICVGFLQKCFGTLVNCFLAPICEACGTCFSKIEVSNR
;
A
#
# COMPACT_ATOMS: atom_id res chain seq x y z
N MET A 1 4.96 13.51 15.33
CA MET A 1 3.70 14.02 15.90
C MET A 1 3.75 13.70 17.40
N HIS A 2 4.19 14.66 18.21
CA HIS A 2 4.36 14.51 19.66
C HIS A 2 2.98 14.55 20.32
N ILE A 3 2.44 13.38 20.68
CA ILE A 3 1.26 13.29 21.54
C ILE A 3 1.80 13.32 22.97
N ASN A 4 1.57 14.42 23.67
CA ASN A 4 1.97 14.67 25.06
C ASN A 4 1.56 13.51 25.99
N ASN A 5 2.49 12.58 26.24
CA ASN A 5 2.23 11.34 26.97
C ASN A 5 2.56 11.44 28.47
N HIS A 6 2.71 12.65 28.99
CA HIS A 6 3.13 12.92 30.36
C HIS A 6 2.04 13.71 31.09
N VAL A 7 0.85 13.13 31.22
CA VAL A 7 -0.07 13.56 32.27
C VAL A 7 0.33 12.75 33.50
N ASN A 8 1.18 13.34 34.35
CA ASN A 8 1.65 12.66 35.53
C ASN A 8 0.54 12.68 36.59
N PHE A 9 0.47 11.64 37.42
CA PHE A 9 -0.46 11.61 38.56
C PHE A 9 -0.36 12.88 39.41
N GLU A 10 0.84 13.44 39.50
CA GLU A 10 1.12 14.66 40.24
C GLU A 10 0.51 15.92 39.62
N ASP A 11 0.42 15.99 38.29
CA ASP A 11 -0.16 17.14 37.59
C ASP A 11 -1.70 17.18 37.69
N CYS A 12 -2.34 16.06 38.07
CA CYS A 12 -3.79 15.97 38.18
C CYS A 12 -4.31 15.89 39.63
N ILE A 13 -3.58 15.24 40.55
CA ILE A 13 -4.11 14.86 41.87
C ILE A 13 -3.08 15.05 43.02
N ALA A 14 -1.85 15.55 42.78
CA ALA A 14 -0.90 15.71 43.91
C ALA A 14 -1.30 16.79 44.91
N GLU A 15 -1.27 16.44 46.19
CA GLU A 15 -1.20 17.42 47.29
C GLU A 15 0.24 17.94 47.42
N PRO A 16 0.45 19.23 47.77
CA PRO A 16 1.79 19.80 47.92
C PRO A 16 2.57 19.11 49.06
N ASP A 17 3.90 18.99 48.88
CA ASP A 17 4.83 18.19 49.72
C ASP A 17 4.79 18.43 51.24
N GLY A 18 4.12 19.49 51.72
CA GLY A 18 3.99 19.83 53.14
C GLY A 18 2.86 19.15 53.93
N VAL A 19 1.93 18.44 53.27
CA VAL A 19 0.70 17.88 53.91
C VAL A 19 0.39 16.44 53.46
N ARG A 20 1.41 15.66 53.08
CA ARG A 20 1.21 14.29 52.59
C ARG A 20 0.52 13.39 53.63
N SER A 21 -0.69 12.95 53.31
CA SER A 21 -1.36 11.84 54.01
C SER A 21 -0.53 10.55 53.90
N ILE A 22 -0.63 9.68 54.92
CA ILE A 22 0.03 8.36 55.07
C ILE A 22 0.57 7.76 53.75
N ASP A 23 1.87 7.46 53.70
CA ASP A 23 2.60 6.95 52.51
C ASP A 23 1.93 5.78 51.77
N CYS A 24 1.15 4.98 52.48
CA CYS A 24 0.43 3.84 51.90
C CYS A 24 -0.70 4.28 50.95
N VAL A 25 -1.42 5.36 51.26
CA VAL A 25 -2.54 5.86 50.46
C VAL A 25 -2.01 6.44 49.15
N TRP A 26 -0.94 7.22 49.23
CA TRP A 26 -0.28 7.80 48.07
C TRP A 26 0.19 6.75 47.06
N ARG A 27 0.89 5.71 47.56
CA ARG A 27 1.42 4.63 46.72
C ARG A 27 0.31 3.80 46.06
N ASN A 28 -0.80 3.57 46.78
CA ASN A 28 -1.94 2.83 46.24
C ASN A 28 -2.67 3.64 45.15
N SER A 29 -2.92 4.93 45.39
CA SER A 29 -3.56 5.82 44.43
C SER A 29 -2.74 5.96 43.13
N TYR A 30 -1.42 6.13 43.25
CA TYR A 30 -0.52 6.17 42.09
C TYR A 30 -0.58 4.88 41.25
N ARG A 31 -0.62 3.72 41.93
CA ARG A 31 -0.67 2.42 41.25
C ARG A 31 -2.02 2.16 40.58
N CYS A 32 -3.13 2.52 41.24
CA CYS A 32 -4.47 2.45 40.65
C CYS A 32 -4.62 3.37 39.44
N PHE A 33 -4.14 4.61 39.53
CA PHE A 33 -4.19 5.57 38.41
C PHE A 33 -3.40 5.07 37.19
N THR A 34 -2.17 4.61 37.41
CA THR A 34 -1.31 4.12 36.33
C THR A 34 -1.89 2.85 35.69
N CYS A 35 -2.42 1.93 36.49
CA CYS A 35 -3.05 0.71 35.99
C CYS A 35 -4.33 1.03 35.20
N GLY A 36 -5.19 1.90 35.72
CA GLY A 36 -6.43 2.34 35.08
C GLY A 36 -6.17 3.01 33.72
N LYS A 37 -5.22 3.93 33.66
CA LYS A 37 -4.81 4.60 32.41
C LYS A 37 -4.33 3.59 31.36
N ASN A 38 -3.47 2.66 31.76
CA ASN A 38 -2.93 1.67 30.82
C ASN A 38 -3.99 0.66 30.37
N CYS A 39 -4.90 0.25 31.25
CA CYS A 39 -6.01 -0.63 30.91
C CYS A 39 -6.95 0.04 29.91
N MET A 40 -7.39 1.28 30.20
CA MET A 40 -8.30 2.02 29.33
C MET A 40 -7.68 2.34 27.96
N TYR A 41 -6.39 2.72 27.94
CA TYR A 41 -5.68 2.94 26.69
C TYR A 41 -5.60 1.68 25.83
N LYS A 42 -5.25 0.53 26.44
CA LYS A 42 -5.20 -0.76 25.73
C LYS A 42 -6.57 -1.18 25.23
N PHE A 43 -7.61 -1.04 26.04
CA PHE A 43 -8.98 -1.37 25.67
C PHE A 43 -9.46 -0.53 24.48
N LEU A 44 -9.31 0.80 24.57
CA LEU A 44 -9.73 1.72 23.52
C LEU A 44 -8.93 1.51 22.22
N THR A 45 -7.62 1.29 22.33
CA THR A 45 -6.77 0.98 21.18
C THR A 45 -7.19 -0.33 20.52
N THR A 46 -7.50 -1.36 21.30
CA THR A 46 -7.97 -2.65 20.77
C THR A 46 -9.31 -2.49 20.06
N LEU A 47 -10.25 -1.77 20.67
CA LEU A 47 -11.57 -1.53 20.09
C LEU A 47 -11.47 -0.75 18.77
N CYS A 48 -10.74 0.38 18.77
CA CYS A 48 -10.50 1.14 17.54
C CYS A 48 -9.75 0.32 16.49
N GLY A 49 -8.76 -0.48 16.90
CA GLY A 49 -8.01 -1.36 16.01
C GLY A 49 -8.91 -2.39 15.32
N ILE A 50 -9.81 -3.03 16.06
CA ILE A 50 -10.78 -3.99 15.51
C ILE A 50 -11.75 -3.29 14.55
N CYS A 51 -12.29 -2.13 14.90
CA CYS A 51 -13.18 -1.37 14.02
C CYS A 51 -12.50 -1.00 12.70
N ILE A 52 -11.27 -0.49 12.76
CA ILE A 52 -10.48 -0.13 11.58
C ILE A 52 -10.21 -1.37 10.74
N ALA A 53 -9.77 -2.48 11.35
CA ALA A 53 -9.51 -3.73 10.65
C ALA A 53 -10.76 -4.27 9.92
N LEU A 54 -11.94 -4.10 10.53
CA LEU A 54 -13.21 -4.51 9.93
C LEU A 54 -13.56 -3.65 8.71
N CYS A 55 -13.39 -2.32 8.79
CA CYS A 55 -13.56 -1.42 7.65
C CYS A 55 -12.65 -1.81 6.48
N TRP A 56 -11.35 -1.96 6.74
CA TRP A 56 -10.38 -2.38 5.72
C TRP A 56 -10.71 -3.76 5.15
N GLY A 57 -11.18 -4.70 5.97
CA GLY A 57 -11.63 -6.02 5.52
C GLY A 57 -12.78 -5.94 4.52
N CYS A 58 -13.76 -5.07 4.76
CA CYS A 58 -14.85 -4.81 3.82
C CYS A 58 -14.33 -4.20 2.50
N ASP A 59 -13.45 -3.21 2.56
CA ASP A 59 -12.86 -2.59 1.37
C ASP A 59 -12.08 -3.60 0.51
N PHE A 60 -11.27 -4.46 1.15
CA PHE A 60 -10.55 -5.52 0.45
C PHE A 60 -11.49 -6.55 -0.16
N ALA A 61 -12.59 -6.89 0.51
CA ALA A 61 -13.59 -7.81 -0.03
C ALA A 61 -14.29 -7.23 -1.29
N CYS A 62 -14.69 -5.96 -1.25
CA CYS A 62 -15.25 -5.26 -2.40
C CYS A 62 -14.25 -5.18 -3.56
N THR A 63 -12.99 -4.85 -3.27
CA THR A 63 -11.92 -4.79 -4.27
C THR A 63 -11.66 -6.16 -4.91
N ALA A 64 -11.63 -7.23 -4.11
CA ALA A 64 -11.46 -8.59 -4.62
C ALA A 64 -12.63 -9.02 -5.52
N PHE A 65 -13.85 -8.65 -5.15
CA PHE A 65 -15.03 -8.87 -5.98
C PHE A 65 -14.89 -8.13 -7.32
N ASP A 66 -14.61 -6.84 -7.31
CA ASP A 66 -14.43 -6.06 -8.55
C ASP A 66 -13.30 -6.63 -9.43
N HIS A 67 -12.17 -7.02 -8.84
CA HIS A 67 -11.07 -7.61 -9.60
C HIS A 67 -11.48 -8.92 -10.30
N ILE A 68 -12.19 -9.82 -9.61
CA ILE A 68 -12.60 -11.09 -10.20
C ILE A 68 -13.65 -10.85 -11.29
N TRP A 69 -14.67 -10.04 -11.01
CA TRP A 69 -15.84 -9.91 -11.87
C TRP A 69 -15.69 -8.84 -12.96
N CYS A 70 -15.00 -7.75 -12.68
CA CYS A 70 -14.80 -6.63 -13.61
C CYS A 70 -13.41 -6.66 -14.26
N LEU A 71 -12.33 -6.84 -13.49
CA LEU A 71 -10.98 -6.79 -14.08
C LEU A 71 -10.71 -7.99 -15.00
N THR A 72 -11.16 -9.20 -14.65
CA THR A 72 -11.01 -10.38 -15.53
C THR A 72 -11.60 -10.18 -16.93
N PRO A 73 -12.87 -9.76 -17.11
CA PRO A 73 -13.38 -9.47 -18.45
C PRO A 73 -12.70 -8.26 -19.10
N TYR A 74 -12.29 -7.25 -18.34
CA TYR A 74 -11.51 -6.13 -18.87
C TYR A 74 -10.18 -6.58 -19.47
N LEU A 75 -9.44 -7.44 -18.78
CA LEU A 75 -8.19 -8.02 -19.28
C LEU A 75 -8.43 -8.86 -20.53
N ARG A 76 -9.52 -9.64 -20.57
CA ARG A 76 -9.90 -10.39 -21.78
C ARG A 76 -10.21 -9.46 -22.96
N LYS A 77 -10.96 -8.38 -22.74
CA LYS A 77 -11.24 -7.35 -23.75
C LYS A 77 -9.94 -6.70 -24.25
N TYR A 78 -9.05 -6.34 -23.33
CA TYR A 78 -7.76 -5.75 -23.64
C TYR A 78 -6.89 -6.70 -24.47
N ALA A 79 -6.81 -7.97 -24.11
CA ALA A 79 -6.07 -8.98 -24.85
C ALA A 79 -6.57 -9.14 -26.30
N ILE A 80 -7.89 -9.07 -26.53
CA ILE A 80 -8.46 -9.09 -27.88
C ILE A 80 -8.01 -7.84 -28.67
N CYS A 81 -8.06 -6.66 -28.06
CA CYS A 81 -7.65 -5.41 -28.69
C CYS A 81 -6.15 -5.42 -29.06
N VAL A 82 -5.29 -5.84 -28.12
CA VAL A 82 -3.85 -5.99 -28.35
C VAL A 82 -3.58 -7.05 -29.42
N GLY A 83 -4.30 -8.16 -29.42
CA GLY A 83 -4.18 -9.18 -30.45
C GLY A 83 -4.53 -8.68 -31.85
N PHE A 84 -5.51 -7.78 -31.96
CA PHE A 84 -5.82 -7.09 -33.21
C PHE A 84 -4.70 -6.12 -33.62
N LEU A 85 -4.24 -5.27 -32.69
CA LEU A 85 -3.12 -4.35 -32.92
C LEU A 85 -1.85 -5.08 -33.36
N GLN A 86 -1.53 -6.22 -32.75
CA GLN A 86 -0.37 -7.03 -33.10
C GLN A 86 -0.46 -7.55 -34.54
N LYS A 87 -1.65 -7.94 -34.99
CA LYS A 87 -1.89 -8.34 -36.40
C LYS A 87 -1.74 -7.15 -37.35
N CYS A 88 -2.37 -6.02 -37.04
CA CYS A 88 -2.24 -4.80 -37.85
C CYS A 88 -0.77 -4.36 -37.96
N PHE A 89 -0.07 -4.32 -36.84
CA PHE A 89 1.36 -3.99 -36.79
C PHE A 89 2.20 -4.98 -37.59
N GLY A 90 1.95 -6.29 -37.43
CA GLY A 90 2.59 -7.32 -38.25
C GLY A 90 2.37 -7.12 -39.75
N THR A 91 1.15 -6.80 -40.17
CA THR A 91 0.84 -6.49 -41.57
C THR A 91 1.58 -5.24 -42.06
N LEU A 92 1.61 -4.17 -41.26
CA LEU A 92 2.35 -2.95 -41.60
C LEU A 92 3.85 -3.22 -41.76
N VAL A 93 4.45 -3.94 -40.83
CA VAL A 93 5.87 -4.31 -40.90
C VAL A 93 6.15 -5.17 -42.13
N ASN A 94 5.30 -6.14 -42.45
CA ASN A 94 5.48 -6.96 -43.66
C ASN A 94 5.28 -6.16 -44.96
N CYS A 95 4.34 -5.21 -44.99
CA CYS A 95 4.06 -4.45 -46.21
C CYS A 95 5.13 -3.37 -46.48
N PHE A 96 5.65 -2.73 -45.43
CA PHE A 96 6.58 -1.60 -45.59
C PHE A 96 8.02 -1.95 -45.24
N LEU A 97 8.25 -2.58 -44.08
CA LEU A 97 9.60 -2.85 -43.62
C LEU A 97 10.25 -4.00 -44.39
N ALA A 98 9.51 -5.06 -44.74
CA ALA A 98 10.05 -6.18 -45.49
C ALA A 98 10.67 -5.78 -46.84
N PRO A 99 9.98 -5.04 -47.74
CA PRO A 99 10.58 -4.64 -49.01
C PRO A 99 11.76 -3.66 -48.85
N ILE A 100 11.74 -2.79 -47.83
CA ILE A 100 12.87 -1.90 -47.55
C ILE A 100 14.09 -2.70 -47.11
N CYS A 101 13.91 -3.65 -46.18
CA CYS A 101 14.98 -4.51 -45.71
C CYS A 101 15.56 -5.37 -46.85
N GLU A 102 14.70 -5.89 -47.73
CA GLU A 102 15.10 -6.65 -48.91
C GLU A 102 15.87 -5.79 -49.92
N ALA A 103 15.40 -4.56 -50.19
CA ALA A 103 16.10 -3.59 -51.03
C ALA A 103 17.48 -3.22 -50.45
N CYS A 104 17.57 -2.94 -49.14
CA CYS A 104 18.85 -2.69 -48.48
C CYS A 104 19.78 -3.90 -48.57
N GLY A 105 19.27 -5.11 -48.31
CA GLY A 105 20.04 -6.35 -48.40
C GLY A 105 20.60 -6.60 -49.79
N THR A 106 19.81 -6.35 -50.84
CA THR A 106 20.27 -6.47 -52.23
C THR A 106 21.28 -5.39 -52.62
N CYS A 107 21.17 -4.16 -52.08
CA CYS A 107 22.19 -3.13 -52.27
C CYS A 107 23.54 -3.52 -51.65
N PHE A 108 23.56 -4.05 -50.43
CA PHE A 108 24.79 -4.47 -49.76
C PHE A 108 25.39 -5.75 -50.35
N SER A 109 24.56 -6.68 -50.82
CA SER A 109 25.01 -7.93 -51.45
C SER A 109 25.79 -7.71 -52.76
N LYS A 110 25.53 -6.60 -53.47
CA LYS A 110 26.24 -6.24 -54.70
C LYS A 110 27.62 -5.60 -54.47
N ILE A 111 28.02 -5.37 -53.22
CA ILE A 111 29.34 -4.80 -52.90
C ILE A 111 30.33 -5.96 -52.74
N GLU A 112 31.02 -6.31 -53.83
CA GLU A 112 32.18 -7.21 -53.76
C GLU A 112 33.40 -6.45 -53.21
N VAL A 113 33.88 -6.83 -52.02
CA VAL A 113 35.13 -6.31 -51.46
C VAL A 113 36.29 -7.09 -52.09
N SER A 114 36.93 -6.47 -53.09
CA SER A 114 38.21 -6.97 -53.62
C SER A 114 39.32 -6.67 -52.62
N ASN A 115 39.67 -7.68 -51.81
CA ASN A 115 40.80 -7.62 -50.89
C ASN A 115 42.10 -7.73 -51.68
N ARG A 116 42.85 -6.62 -51.79
CA ARG A 116 44.22 -6.59 -52.31
C ARG A 116 45.22 -7.03 -51.25
#